data_AF-A0AAW2EZL4-F1
#
_entry.id   AF-A0AAW2EZL4-F1
#
_cell.length_a   1.000
_cell.length_b   1.000
_cell.length_c   1.000
_cell.angle_alpha   90.00
_cell.angle_beta   90.00
_cell.angle_gamma   90.00
#
_symmetry.space_group_name_H-M   'P 1'
#
loop_
_entity.id
_entity.type
_entity.pdbx_description
1 polymer ?
#
loop_
_entity_poly.entity_id
_entity_poly.type
_entity_poly.pdbx_seq_one_letter_code
_entity_poly.pdbx_strand_id
1 'polypeptide(L)'
;MYRTRYPGRSVIAFICGIIVVLLMIMGLASTDWLMALGWRQGLFAHCIEEGAPTPLPFNMPDPPGCYPARDSAYIKAAAALCVVCLLTDIAATILTGLGLRTQDHRDKHKYYRFAVFCMGVALVSLLIALIIYPICFAAELNLGNRTNWEFGWAYGVGWGAVIFLVGGAVLLLCEKESEEIYYKEKKTVRDDIGSGGSMIGMGHHAGRGGTQLA
;
A
#
# COMPACT_ATOMS: atom_id res chain seq x y z
N MET A 1 3.92 -16.19 30.09
CA MET A 1 5.05 -15.28 29.78
C MET A 1 4.55 -14.24 28.79
N TYR A 2 4.41 -12.99 29.23
CA TYR A 2 3.80 -11.89 28.47
C TYR A 2 4.70 -11.51 27.28
N ARG A 3 4.41 -12.03 26.08
CA ARG A 3 4.98 -11.46 24.86
C ARG A 3 4.16 -10.21 24.54
N THR A 4 4.77 -9.06 24.77
CA THR A 4 4.30 -7.73 24.37
C THR A 4 3.59 -7.80 23.03
N ARG A 5 2.28 -7.50 23.04
CA ARG A 5 1.58 -7.01 21.85
C ARG A 5 2.43 -5.84 21.38
N TYR A 6 3.14 -5.96 20.26
CA TYR A 6 3.88 -4.85 19.67
C TYR A 6 2.89 -4.11 18.76
N PRO A 7 2.14 -3.10 19.24
CA PRO A 7 1.31 -2.25 18.37
C PRO A 7 2.15 -1.48 17.35
N GLY A 8 3.48 -1.45 17.49
CA GLY A 8 4.37 -0.70 16.63
C GLY A 8 4.29 -1.07 15.15
N ARG A 9 4.18 -2.36 14.79
CA ARG A 9 4.25 -2.77 13.37
C ARG A 9 3.05 -2.29 12.55
N SER A 10 1.85 -2.43 13.10
CA SER A 10 0.61 -1.97 12.46
C SER A 10 0.55 -0.44 12.37
N VAL A 11 1.02 0.25 13.41
CA VAL A 11 1.09 1.71 13.43
C VAL A 11 2.08 2.20 12.37
N ILE A 12 3.24 1.54 12.24
CA ILE A 12 4.21 1.86 11.18
C ILE A 12 3.57 1.62 9.79
N ALA A 13 2.87 0.50 9.57
CA ALA A 13 2.22 0.25 8.29
C ALA A 13 1.13 1.30 7.97
N PHE A 14 0.36 1.73 8.97
CA PHE A 14 -0.61 2.81 8.82
C PHE A 14 0.05 4.14 8.46
N ILE A 15 1.17 4.48 9.11
CA ILE A 15 1.96 5.67 8.79
C ILE A 15 2.53 5.58 7.36
N CYS A 16 3.04 4.40 6.95
CA CYS A 16 3.50 4.18 5.59
C CYS A 16 2.39 4.44 4.56
N GLY A 17 1.16 3.97 4.81
CA GLY A 17 0.01 4.28 3.95
C GLY A 17 -0.28 5.77 3.86
N ILE A 18 -0.29 6.50 4.99
CA ILE A 18 -0.46 7.96 4.98
C ILE A 18 0.64 8.66 4.16
N ILE A 19 1.90 8.23 4.31
CA ILE A 19 3.01 8.78 3.54
C ILE A 19 2.78 8.54 2.05
N VAL A 20 2.36 7.34 1.65
CA VAL A 20 2.05 7.03 0.23
C VAL A 20 0.95 7.94 -0.29
N VAL A 21 -0.14 8.15 0.45
CA VAL A 21 -1.21 9.10 0.07
C VAL A 21 -0.64 10.49 -0.20
N LEU A 22 0.20 11.01 0.69
CA LEU A 22 0.82 12.34 0.54
C LEU A 22 1.75 12.39 -0.67
N LEU A 23 2.60 11.37 -0.86
CA LEU A 23 3.50 11.27 -2.00
C LEU A 23 2.73 11.18 -3.32
N MET A 24 1.64 10.43 -3.37
CA MET A 24 0.82 10.29 -4.56
C MET A 24 0.07 11.57 -4.90
N ILE A 25 -0.47 12.29 -3.92
CA ILE A 25 -1.08 13.62 -4.15
C ILE A 25 -0.05 14.60 -4.68
N MET A 26 1.14 14.65 -4.07
CA MET A 26 2.24 15.52 -4.50
C MET A 26 2.70 15.18 -5.93
N GLY A 27 2.81 13.89 -6.26
CA GLY A 27 3.15 13.42 -7.60
C GLY A 27 2.07 13.81 -8.61
N LEU A 28 0.80 13.51 -8.35
CA LEU A 28 -0.31 13.80 -9.27
C LEU A 28 -0.49 15.29 -9.53
N ALA A 29 -0.25 16.14 -8.53
CA ALA A 29 -0.36 17.59 -8.67
C ALA A 29 0.84 18.24 -9.39
N SER A 30 1.96 17.53 -9.51
CA SER A 30 3.19 18.07 -10.05
C SER A 30 3.25 18.04 -11.59
N THR A 31 3.87 19.07 -12.15
CA THR A 31 4.20 19.18 -13.58
C THR A 31 5.62 18.71 -13.91
N ASP A 32 6.37 18.21 -12.91
CA ASP A 32 7.79 17.83 -13.05
C ASP A 32 7.95 16.31 -13.11
N TRP A 33 7.13 15.63 -13.92
CA TRP A 33 7.32 14.19 -14.19
C TRP A 33 8.38 13.95 -15.25
N LEU A 34 8.35 14.78 -16.29
CA LEU A 34 9.30 14.76 -17.39
C LEU A 34 9.67 16.19 -17.73
N MET A 35 10.96 16.46 -17.86
CA MET A 35 11.51 17.78 -18.10
C MET A 35 12.42 17.76 -19.33
N ALA A 36 12.41 18.87 -20.06
CA ALA A 36 13.38 19.22 -21.08
C ALA A 36 13.63 20.74 -21.00
N LEU A 37 14.61 21.23 -21.75
CA LEU A 37 14.98 22.65 -21.68
C LEU A 37 13.80 23.58 -22.04
N GLY A 38 13.28 24.33 -21.04
CA GLY A 38 12.11 25.20 -21.20
C GLY A 38 10.77 24.48 -21.32
N TRP A 39 10.71 23.19 -20.95
CA TRP A 39 9.53 22.33 -21.07
C TRP A 39 9.37 21.44 -19.84
N ARG A 40 8.18 21.44 -19.24
CA ARG A 40 7.81 20.57 -18.11
C ARG A 40 6.51 19.86 -18.42
N GLN A 41 6.45 18.58 -18.16
CA GLN A 41 5.29 17.74 -18.42
C GLN A 41 4.95 16.93 -17.16
N GLY A 42 3.75 17.15 -16.63
CA GLY A 42 3.11 16.31 -15.63
C GLY A 42 2.18 15.28 -16.28
N LEU A 43 1.26 14.72 -15.48
CA LEU A 43 0.24 13.79 -16.00
C LEU A 43 -1.02 14.51 -16.49
N PHE A 44 -1.33 15.67 -15.91
CA PHE A 44 -2.56 16.41 -16.23
C PHE A 44 -2.30 17.74 -16.93
N ALA A 45 -1.09 18.28 -16.81
CA ALA A 45 -0.70 19.54 -17.41
C ALA A 45 0.76 19.51 -17.87
N HIS A 46 1.06 20.32 -18.89
CA HIS A 46 2.41 20.70 -19.26
C HIS A 46 2.58 22.20 -19.20
N CYS A 47 3.80 22.66 -18.98
CA CYS A 47 4.14 24.07 -18.93
C CYS A 47 5.35 24.35 -19.82
N ILE A 48 5.29 25.50 -20.50
CA ILE A 48 6.30 26.00 -21.42
C ILE A 48 6.86 27.29 -20.84
N GLU A 49 8.17 27.35 -20.65
CA GLU A 49 8.85 28.54 -20.09
C GLU A 49 9.00 29.63 -21.17
N GLU A 50 9.07 30.89 -20.74
CA GLU A 50 9.32 32.01 -21.65
C GLU A 50 10.71 31.88 -22.31
N GLY A 51 10.76 32.05 -23.64
CA GLY A 51 12.00 31.88 -24.40
C GLY A 51 12.40 30.41 -24.66
N ALA A 52 11.48 29.46 -24.49
CA ALA A 52 11.73 28.05 -24.81
C ALA A 52 12.22 27.87 -26.27
N PRO A 53 13.26 27.05 -26.51
CA PRO A 53 13.77 26.83 -27.87
C PRO A 53 12.74 26.25 -28.84
N THR A 54 12.74 26.75 -30.08
CA THR A 54 11.90 26.24 -31.17
C THR A 54 12.70 25.30 -32.10
N PRO A 55 12.10 24.26 -32.68
CA PRO A 55 10.71 23.82 -32.47
C PRO A 55 10.46 23.27 -31.06
N LEU A 56 9.26 23.54 -30.54
CA LEU A 56 8.80 22.95 -29.28
C LEU A 56 8.70 21.42 -29.41
N PRO A 57 8.84 20.66 -28.30
CA PRO A 57 8.64 19.22 -28.33
C PRO A 57 7.32 18.84 -28.99
N PHE A 58 7.35 17.83 -29.86
CA PHE A 58 6.18 17.36 -30.61
C PHE A 58 5.52 18.41 -31.53
N ASN A 59 6.24 19.48 -31.90
CA ASN A 59 5.77 20.57 -32.77
C ASN A 59 4.45 21.22 -32.32
N MET A 60 4.30 21.37 -31.00
CA MET A 60 3.12 22.03 -30.40
C MET A 60 3.10 23.53 -30.77
N PRO A 61 1.94 24.10 -31.16
CA PRO A 61 1.84 25.50 -31.54
C PRO A 61 1.62 26.46 -30.35
N ASP A 62 1.65 25.95 -29.12
CA ASP A 62 1.22 26.70 -27.93
C ASP A 62 2.24 27.77 -27.50
N PRO A 63 1.78 28.98 -27.12
CA PRO A 63 2.67 30.02 -26.57
C PRO A 63 3.10 29.69 -25.13
N PRO A 64 4.09 30.39 -24.54
CA PRO A 64 4.51 30.18 -23.16
C PRO A 64 3.34 30.22 -22.18
N GLY A 65 3.28 29.26 -21.25
CA GLY A 65 2.15 29.06 -20.36
C GLY A 65 1.95 27.59 -19.94
N CYS A 66 0.92 27.32 -19.15
CA CYS A 66 0.54 25.97 -18.73
C CYS A 66 -0.78 25.55 -19.39
N TYR A 67 -0.79 24.35 -19.96
CA TYR A 67 -1.91 23.80 -20.70
C TYR A 67 -2.20 22.36 -20.25
N PRO A 68 -3.39 21.82 -20.54
CA PRO A 68 -3.70 20.41 -20.30
C PRO A 68 -2.64 19.48 -20.91
N ALA A 69 -2.39 18.35 -20.27
CA ALA A 69 -1.44 17.36 -20.76
C ALA A 69 -1.76 16.94 -22.20
N ARG A 70 -0.70 16.66 -22.97
CA ARG A 70 -0.80 16.23 -24.36
C ARG A 70 -1.73 15.02 -24.49
N ASP A 71 -2.52 14.98 -25.55
CA ASP A 71 -3.41 13.86 -25.85
C ASP A 71 -2.65 12.61 -26.29
N SER A 72 -2.01 11.94 -25.33
CA SER A 72 -1.36 10.65 -25.54
C SER A 72 -1.95 9.60 -24.60
N ALA A 73 -2.27 8.45 -25.18
CA ALA A 73 -2.95 7.36 -24.47
C ALA A 73 -2.15 6.88 -23.25
N TYR A 74 -0.82 6.78 -23.35
CA TYR A 74 0.01 6.30 -22.25
C TYR A 74 0.07 7.28 -21.07
N ILE A 75 0.02 8.60 -21.33
CA ILE A 75 -0.01 9.64 -20.28
C ILE A 75 -1.34 9.56 -19.54
N LYS A 76 -2.46 9.48 -20.27
CA LYS A 76 -3.81 9.31 -19.69
C LYS A 76 -3.94 8.00 -18.92
N ALA A 77 -3.40 6.90 -19.44
CA ALA A 77 -3.39 5.61 -18.77
C ALA A 77 -2.57 5.64 -17.48
N ALA A 78 -1.36 6.21 -17.51
CA ALA A 78 -0.54 6.40 -16.31
C ALA A 78 -1.27 7.25 -15.27
N ALA A 79 -1.99 8.29 -15.70
CA ALA A 79 -2.75 9.17 -14.79
C ALA A 79 -3.89 8.41 -14.11
N ALA A 80 -4.66 7.65 -14.89
CA ALA A 80 -5.73 6.80 -14.37
C ALA A 80 -5.20 5.77 -13.38
N LEU A 81 -4.08 5.10 -13.69
CA LEU A 81 -3.45 4.11 -12.82
C LEU A 81 -2.94 4.73 -11.51
N CYS A 82 -2.31 5.91 -11.55
CA CYS A 82 -1.88 6.64 -10.35
C CYS A 82 -3.06 7.09 -9.49
N VAL A 83 -4.19 7.50 -10.09
CA VAL A 83 -5.42 7.82 -9.36
C VAL A 83 -6.03 6.57 -8.72
N VAL A 84 -6.06 5.44 -9.44
CA VAL A 84 -6.50 4.15 -8.88
C VAL A 84 -5.62 3.74 -7.71
N CYS A 85 -4.29 3.89 -7.83
CA CYS A 85 -3.37 3.66 -6.73
C CYS A 85 -3.73 4.51 -5.50
N LEU A 86 -3.93 5.82 -5.68
CA LEU A 86 -4.29 6.72 -4.59
C LEU A 86 -5.60 6.30 -3.89
N LEU A 87 -6.65 6.02 -4.66
CA LEU A 87 -7.94 5.64 -4.09
C LEU A 87 -7.89 4.30 -3.35
N THR A 88 -7.19 3.33 -3.92
CA THR A 88 -7.05 1.98 -3.32
C THR A 88 -6.14 1.99 -2.10
N ASP A 89 -5.11 2.83 -2.07
CA ASP A 89 -4.24 3.04 -0.90
C ASP A 89 -4.95 3.79 0.24
N ILE A 90 -5.78 4.80 -0.08
CA ILE A 90 -6.66 5.44 0.91
C ILE A 90 -7.59 4.40 1.55
N ALA A 91 -8.23 3.55 0.73
CA ALA A 91 -9.09 2.48 1.23
C ALA A 91 -8.30 1.51 2.12
N ALA A 92 -7.12 1.06 1.69
CA ALA A 92 -6.25 0.20 2.48
C ALA A 92 -5.84 0.81 3.82
N THR A 93 -5.49 2.10 3.82
CA THR A 93 -5.10 2.84 5.02
C THR A 93 -6.26 2.97 6.01
N ILE A 94 -7.47 3.28 5.53
CA ILE A 94 -8.68 3.33 6.37
C ILE A 94 -8.97 1.96 6.98
N LEU A 95 -8.93 0.89 6.18
CA LEU A 95 -9.18 -0.47 6.64
C LEU A 95 -8.15 -0.93 7.67
N THR A 96 -6.89 -0.54 7.49
CA THR A 96 -5.82 -0.79 8.45
C THR A 96 -6.09 -0.06 9.77
N GLY A 97 -6.51 1.20 9.71
CA GLY A 97 -6.91 1.98 10.89
C GLY A 97 -8.13 1.39 11.61
N LEU A 98 -9.15 0.93 10.88
CA LEU A 98 -10.32 0.26 11.45
C LEU A 98 -9.95 -1.11 12.06
N GLY A 99 -9.04 -1.85 11.41
CA GLY A 99 -8.49 -3.11 11.92
C GLY A 99 -7.75 -2.93 13.25
N LEU A 100 -7.08 -1.79 13.43
CA LEU A 100 -6.41 -1.44 14.70
C LEU A 100 -7.37 -1.14 15.84
N ARG A 101 -8.53 -0.54 15.53
CA ARG A 101 -9.54 -0.17 16.53
C ARG A 101 -10.43 -1.34 16.96
N THR A 102 -10.58 -2.34 16.09
CA THR A 102 -11.50 -3.47 16.31
C THR A 102 -10.95 -4.46 17.34
N GLN A 103 -11.75 -4.79 18.37
CA GLN A 103 -11.38 -5.79 19.39
C GLN A 103 -11.82 -7.22 19.02
N ASP A 104 -12.85 -7.36 18.19
CA ASP A 104 -13.38 -8.66 17.76
C ASP A 104 -12.53 -9.29 16.65
N HIS A 105 -12.09 -10.53 16.86
CA HIS A 105 -11.11 -11.21 16.00
C HIS A 105 -11.65 -11.57 14.63
N ARG A 106 -12.93 -11.96 14.55
CA ARG A 106 -13.52 -12.42 13.29
C ARG A 106 -13.64 -11.28 12.28
N ASP A 107 -13.93 -10.08 12.77
CA ASP A 107 -14.06 -8.91 11.91
C ASP A 107 -12.71 -8.26 11.64
N LYS A 108 -11.78 -8.28 12.61
CA LYS A 108 -10.38 -7.87 12.38
C LYS A 108 -9.75 -8.64 11.21
N HIS A 109 -9.88 -9.97 11.16
CA HIS A 109 -9.32 -10.77 10.06
C HIS A 109 -9.84 -10.35 8.67
N LYS A 110 -11.12 -10.00 8.57
CA LYS A 110 -11.73 -9.52 7.32
C LYS A 110 -11.16 -8.18 6.88
N TYR A 111 -11.04 -7.22 7.81
CA TYR A 111 -10.47 -5.90 7.51
C TYR A 111 -9.02 -6.02 7.00
N TYR A 112 -8.18 -6.80 7.67
CA TYR A 112 -6.79 -7.01 7.25
C TYR A 112 -6.70 -7.74 5.90
N ARG A 113 -7.56 -8.72 5.62
CA ARG A 113 -7.58 -9.41 4.32
C ARG A 113 -7.95 -8.46 3.19
N PHE A 114 -8.96 -7.61 3.39
CA PHE A 114 -9.36 -6.63 2.39
C PHE A 114 -8.31 -5.53 2.23
N ALA A 115 -7.69 -5.07 3.32
CA ALA A 115 -6.60 -4.11 3.29
C ALA A 115 -5.41 -4.61 2.45
N VAL A 116 -4.94 -5.84 2.67
CA VAL A 116 -3.84 -6.44 1.88
C VAL A 116 -4.20 -6.54 0.40
N PHE A 117 -5.45 -6.89 0.08
CA PHE A 117 -5.92 -6.92 -1.32
C PHE A 117 -5.89 -5.53 -1.95
N CYS A 118 -6.42 -4.51 -1.28
CA CYS A 118 -6.39 -3.13 -1.74
C CYS A 118 -4.95 -2.61 -1.93
N MET A 119 -4.03 -2.91 -1.00
CA MET A 119 -2.61 -2.55 -1.15
C MET A 119 -1.95 -3.24 -2.34
N GLY A 120 -2.26 -4.51 -2.58
CA GLY A 120 -1.76 -5.24 -3.74
C GLY A 120 -2.21 -4.60 -5.06
N VAL A 121 -3.49 -4.21 -5.15
CA VAL A 121 -4.02 -3.48 -6.32
C VAL A 121 -3.32 -2.13 -6.48
N ALA A 122 -3.14 -1.37 -5.39
CA ALA A 122 -2.43 -0.09 -5.41
C ALA A 122 -1.00 -0.25 -5.96
N LEU A 123 -0.24 -1.20 -5.40
CA LEU A 123 1.13 -1.49 -5.80
C LEU A 123 1.24 -1.88 -7.28
N VAL A 124 0.40 -2.81 -7.74
CA VAL A 124 0.42 -3.26 -9.15
C VAL A 124 0.05 -2.10 -10.08
N SER A 125 -0.98 -1.31 -9.75
CA SER A 125 -1.38 -0.16 -10.57
C SER A 125 -0.27 0.89 -10.70
N LEU A 126 0.41 1.22 -9.60
CA LEU A 126 1.51 2.18 -9.60
C LEU A 126 2.73 1.67 -10.36
N LEU A 127 3.10 0.40 -10.17
CA LEU A 127 4.20 -0.21 -10.91
C LEU A 127 3.94 -0.19 -12.41
N ILE A 128 2.72 -0.54 -12.84
CA ILE A 128 2.35 -0.49 -14.25
C ILE A 128 2.48 0.95 -14.78
N ALA A 129 2.01 1.96 -14.04
CA ALA A 129 2.12 3.36 -14.44
C ALA A 129 3.59 3.79 -14.62
N LEU A 130 4.46 3.46 -13.67
CA LEU A 130 5.88 3.83 -13.68
C LEU A 130 6.70 3.08 -14.72
N ILE A 131 6.26 1.91 -15.17
CA ILE A 131 6.93 1.16 -16.23
C ILE A 131 6.43 1.56 -17.62
N ILE A 132 5.11 1.74 -17.80
CA ILE A 132 4.52 2.14 -19.08
C ILE A 132 4.98 3.54 -19.48
N TYR A 133 5.04 4.47 -18.53
CA TYR A 133 5.41 5.87 -18.81
C TYR A 133 6.76 6.02 -19.54
N PRO A 134 7.90 5.51 -19.03
CA PRO A 134 9.19 5.61 -19.72
C PRO A 134 9.26 4.74 -20.99
N ILE A 135 8.64 3.56 -21.02
CA ILE A 135 8.69 2.67 -22.20
C ILE A 135 7.99 3.31 -23.39
N CYS A 136 6.77 3.83 -23.19
CA CYS A 136 6.03 4.50 -24.25
C CYS A 136 6.68 5.83 -24.63
N PHE A 137 7.21 6.58 -23.66
CA PHE A 137 7.94 7.79 -23.95
C PHE A 137 9.20 7.53 -24.80
N ALA A 138 9.93 6.45 -24.53
CA ALA A 138 11.11 6.07 -25.31
C ALA A 138 10.79 5.82 -26.79
N ALA A 139 9.61 5.28 -27.10
CA ALA A 139 9.15 5.06 -28.48
C ALA A 139 8.91 6.36 -29.25
N GLU A 140 8.63 7.46 -28.56
CA GLU A 140 8.33 8.77 -29.16
C GLU A 140 9.50 9.78 -29.06
N LEU A 141 10.66 9.38 -28.54
CA LEU A 141 11.82 10.26 -28.37
C LEU A 141 12.21 11.01 -29.66
N ASN A 142 12.10 10.33 -30.80
CA ASN A 142 12.41 10.91 -32.12
C ASN A 142 11.48 12.08 -32.50
N LEU A 143 10.27 12.13 -31.93
CA LEU A 143 9.29 13.19 -32.16
C LEU A 143 9.45 14.36 -31.17
N GLY A 144 10.24 14.17 -30.11
CA GLY A 144 10.41 15.13 -29.03
C GLY A 144 11.26 16.35 -29.42
N ASN A 145 11.94 16.34 -30.57
CA ASN A 145 12.75 17.43 -31.11
C ASN A 145 13.72 18.08 -30.09
N ARG A 146 14.16 17.30 -29.10
CA ARG A 146 15.09 17.68 -28.04
C ARG A 146 16.06 16.54 -27.81
N THR A 147 17.32 16.88 -27.59
CA THR A 147 18.40 15.90 -27.37
C THR A 147 18.42 15.38 -25.94
N ASN A 148 17.97 16.19 -24.98
CA ASN A 148 18.06 15.90 -23.56
C ASN A 148 16.67 15.90 -22.93
N TRP A 149 16.34 14.79 -22.27
CA TRP A 149 15.12 14.59 -21.51
C TRP A 149 15.48 14.02 -20.15
N GLU A 150 14.85 14.55 -19.11
CA GLU A 150 15.12 14.18 -17.73
C GLU A 150 13.82 13.78 -17.05
N PHE A 151 13.82 12.65 -16.37
CA PHE A 151 12.73 12.32 -15.46
C PHE A 151 12.83 13.24 -14.24
N GLY A 152 11.77 13.98 -13.98
CA GLY A 152 11.75 14.94 -12.88
C GLY A 152 11.51 14.28 -11.53
N TRP A 153 11.54 15.11 -10.50
CA TRP A 153 11.44 14.65 -9.10
C TRP A 153 10.12 13.94 -8.81
N ALA A 154 9.03 14.31 -9.49
CA ALA A 154 7.72 13.72 -9.25
C ALA A 154 7.67 12.24 -9.71
N TYR A 155 8.38 11.90 -10.78
CA TYR A 155 8.57 10.52 -11.19
C TYR A 155 9.36 9.73 -10.14
N GLY A 156 10.41 10.33 -9.56
CA GLY A 156 11.15 9.76 -8.43
C GLY A 156 10.29 9.55 -7.18
N VAL A 157 9.38 10.48 -6.87
CA VAL A 157 8.39 10.34 -5.80
C VAL A 157 7.49 9.13 -6.01
N GLY A 158 7.10 8.83 -7.26
CA GLY A 158 6.35 7.62 -7.60
C GLY A 158 7.09 6.33 -7.20
N TRP A 159 8.39 6.23 -7.50
CA TRP A 159 9.21 5.10 -7.05
C TRP A 159 9.37 5.05 -5.53
N GLY A 160 9.47 6.20 -4.87
CA GLY A 160 9.43 6.30 -3.41
C GLY A 160 8.13 5.73 -2.83
N ALA A 161 6.99 6.05 -3.43
CA ALA A 161 5.69 5.52 -3.03
C ALA A 161 5.61 3.99 -3.19
N VAL A 162 6.20 3.41 -4.25
CA VAL A 162 6.32 1.94 -4.39
C VAL A 162 7.07 1.32 -3.20
N ILE A 163 8.20 1.90 -2.79
CA ILE A 163 8.99 1.37 -1.66
C ILE A 163 8.17 1.37 -0.37
N PHE A 164 7.46 2.47 -0.09
CA PHE A 164 6.60 2.56 1.09
C PHE A 164 5.40 1.61 1.02
N LEU A 165 4.79 1.43 -0.17
CA LEU A 165 3.70 0.47 -0.38
C LEU A 165 4.16 -0.97 -0.12
N VAL A 166 5.32 -1.37 -0.65
CA VAL A 166 5.89 -2.70 -0.41
C VAL A 166 6.22 -2.88 1.07
N GLY A 167 6.88 -1.90 1.69
CA GLY A 167 7.21 -1.92 3.11
C GLY A 167 5.96 -2.05 3.99
N GLY A 168 4.93 -1.25 3.73
CA GLY A 168 3.65 -1.32 4.43
C GLY A 168 2.95 -2.67 4.25
N ALA A 169 2.95 -3.21 3.02
CA ALA A 169 2.34 -4.49 2.71
C ALA A 169 3.02 -5.64 3.47
N VAL A 170 4.36 -5.68 3.46
CA VAL A 170 5.14 -6.70 4.19
C VAL A 170 4.88 -6.60 5.70
N LEU A 171 4.89 -5.38 6.26
CA LEU A 171 4.63 -5.18 7.69
C LEU A 171 3.24 -5.69 8.09
N LEU A 172 2.21 -5.43 7.27
CA LEU A 172 0.84 -5.91 7.52
C LEU A 172 0.71 -7.43 7.36
N LEU A 173 1.40 -8.01 6.38
CA LEU A 173 1.43 -9.46 6.21
C LEU A 173 2.09 -10.16 7.39
N CYS A 174 3.26 -9.68 7.83
CA CYS A 174 3.95 -10.23 9.00
C CYS A 174 3.10 -10.10 10.27
N GLU A 175 2.37 -8.99 10.43
CA GLU A 175 1.44 -8.85 11.55
C GLU A 175 0.31 -9.87 11.49
N LYS A 176 -0.34 -10.00 10.32
CA LYS A 176 -1.42 -10.96 10.11
C LYS A 176 -0.97 -12.38 10.43
N GLU A 177 0.19 -12.81 9.94
CA GLU A 177 0.74 -14.13 10.25
C GLU A 177 0.99 -14.32 11.75
N SER A 178 1.58 -13.30 12.40
CA SER A 178 1.86 -13.36 13.84
C SER A 178 0.59 -13.49 14.69
N GLU A 179 -0.50 -12.85 14.25
CA GLU A 179 -1.80 -12.94 14.91
C GLU A 179 -2.48 -14.29 14.66
N GLU A 180 -2.41 -14.84 13.45
CA GLU A 180 -2.94 -16.17 13.14
C GLU A 180 -2.26 -17.28 13.95
N ILE A 181 -0.94 -17.20 14.15
CA ILE A 181 -0.18 -18.16 14.98
C ILE A 181 -0.65 -18.10 16.43
N TYR A 182 -0.76 -16.90 17.00
CA TYR A 182 -1.20 -16.70 18.39
C TYR A 182 -2.59 -17.31 18.64
N TYR A 183 -3.52 -17.20 17.69
CA TYR A 183 -4.83 -17.81 17.84
C TYR A 183 -4.82 -19.34 17.74
N LYS A 184 -3.97 -19.91 16.90
CA LYS A 184 -3.83 -21.37 16.81
C LYS A 184 -3.31 -21.92 18.14
N GLU A 185 -2.27 -21.32 18.70
CA GLU A 185 -1.71 -21.73 20.00
C GLU A 185 -2.76 -21.66 21.13
N LYS A 186 -3.54 -20.58 21.21
CA LYS A 186 -4.56 -20.43 22.26
C LYS A 186 -5.70 -21.45 22.16
N LYS A 187 -6.05 -21.89 20.94
CA LYS A 187 -7.06 -22.95 20.74
C LYS A 187 -6.52 -24.29 21.20
N THR A 188 -5.32 -24.68 20.76
CA THR A 188 -4.67 -25.92 21.18
C THR A 188 -4.58 -26.03 22.70
N VAL A 189 -4.12 -24.98 23.40
CA VAL A 189 -4.04 -24.97 24.87
C VAL A 189 -5.42 -25.12 25.53
N ARG A 190 -6.48 -24.53 24.97
CA ARG A 190 -7.83 -24.70 25.52
C ARG A 190 -8.36 -26.11 25.29
N ASP A 191 -8.11 -26.69 24.13
CA ASP A 191 -8.53 -28.05 23.81
C ASP A 191 -7.80 -29.08 24.69
N ASP A 192 -6.50 -28.87 24.96
CA ASP A 192 -5.71 -29.71 25.89
C ASP A 192 -6.26 -29.64 27.32
N ILE A 193 -6.61 -28.45 27.82
CA ILE A 193 -7.20 -28.26 29.16
C ILE A 193 -8.61 -28.86 29.22
N GLY A 194 -9.42 -28.69 28.18
CA GLY A 194 -10.77 -29.23 28.09
C GLY A 194 -10.78 -30.77 28.05
N SER A 195 -9.81 -31.38 27.38
CA SER A 195 -9.66 -32.84 27.32
C SER A 195 -9.02 -33.42 28.59
N GLY A 196 -8.13 -32.67 29.26
CA GLY A 196 -7.54 -33.06 30.55
C GLY A 196 -8.49 -32.90 31.75
N GLY A 197 -9.50 -32.03 31.66
CA GLY A 197 -10.53 -31.86 32.69
C GLY A 197 -11.55 -33.01 32.77
N SER A 198 -11.62 -33.88 31.76
CA SER A 198 -12.57 -35.00 31.75
C SER A 198 -12.06 -36.28 32.45
N MET A 199 -10.80 -36.30 32.95
CA MET A 199 -10.24 -37.45 33.67
C MET A 199 -10.13 -37.29 35.20
N ILE A 200 -10.62 -36.19 35.78
CA ILE A 200 -10.69 -36.00 37.24
C ILE A 200 -12.12 -36.25 37.72
N GLY A 201 -12.60 -37.48 37.57
CA GLY A 201 -13.97 -37.86 37.94
C GLY A 201 -14.16 -39.31 38.39
N MET A 202 -13.09 -40.09 38.53
CA MET A 202 -13.17 -41.48 39.02
C MET A 202 -12.22 -41.68 40.22
N GLY A 203 -12.45 -40.89 41.26
CA GLY A 203 -11.77 -41.01 42.55
C GLY A 203 -12.46 -42.06 43.43
N HIS A 204 -11.88 -43.26 43.42
CA HIS A 204 -12.00 -44.32 44.42
C HIS A 204 -12.49 -43.88 45.82
N HIS A 205 -13.57 -44.47 46.31
CA HIS A 205 -13.76 -44.75 47.73
C HIS A 205 -13.82 -46.28 47.94
N ALA A 206 -12.63 -46.88 48.05
CA ALA A 206 -12.47 -48.19 48.69
C ALA A 206 -12.42 -48.00 50.21
N GLY A 207 -13.14 -48.86 50.93
CA GLY A 207 -13.58 -48.62 52.31
C GLY A 207 -12.57 -48.80 53.43
N ARG A 208 -13.07 -48.57 54.65
CA ARG A 208 -12.48 -49.04 55.91
C ARG A 208 -13.59 -49.12 56.98
N GLY A 209 -13.74 -50.30 57.59
CA GLY A 209 -14.86 -50.64 58.48
C GLY A 209 -14.61 -50.46 59.99
N GLY A 210 -15.54 -51.03 60.77
CA GLY A 210 -15.61 -51.05 62.25
C GLY A 210 -16.34 -49.82 62.80
N THR A 211 -17.36 -49.89 63.66
CA THR A 211 -17.66 -50.83 64.75
C THR A 211 -19.16 -50.72 65.10
N GLN A 212 -19.85 -51.85 65.31
CA GLN A 212 -21.03 -51.90 66.18
C GLN A 212 -20.58 -51.74 67.63
N LEU A 213 -21.38 -51.07 68.47
CA LEU A 213 -21.81 -51.54 69.80
C LEU A 213 -22.67 -50.48 70.52
N ALA A 214 -23.77 -50.98 71.09
CA ALA A 214 -24.74 -50.42 72.05
C ALA A 214 -25.69 -49.32 71.55
#